data_AF-C1E5J3-F1
#
_entry.id   AF-C1E5J3-F1
#
_cell.length_a   1.000
_cell.length_b   1.000
_cell.length_c   1.000
_cell.angle_alpha   90.00
_cell.angle_beta   90.00
_cell.angle_gamma   90.00
#
_symmetry.space_group_name_H-M   'P 1'
#
loop_
_entity.id
_entity.type
_entity.pdbx_description
1 polymer ?
#
loop_
_entity_poly.entity_id
_entity_poly.type
_entity_poly.pdbx_seq_one_letter_code
_entity_poly.pdbx_strand_id
1 'polypeptide(L)'
;MDRLDRIFQEAQNRAASEDGGPKRGLEAALARDGEDDASKRAAMSVADRVLADYERGDYFSCLGLPPPDCDDAGRPVWDVTDAAISKAYRRASLAVHPDKNPTPEAKAAFDKLNDAVRALRDDVRRGEALRTFADVAFKEKCRANPELMAKARKDQERRDAADYGAAIRAQQAQQLERAMARREKVHAALRRRRGGDDDASSSDASTDGDSDDAAREVDAEKKKKKKGEGSGGGRVEAERGASSAAAVANGGGGDVKRRRFGVGGRRGGIRAAKEDSDEDDGGLARPVLGAKKKPRFIM
;
A
#
# COMPACT_ATOMS: atom_id res chain seq x y z
N MET A 1 58.33 19.38 -12.63
CA MET A 1 56.91 19.83 -12.61
C MET A 1 56.09 18.60 -12.85
N ASP A 2 55.87 17.87 -11.76
CA ASP A 2 55.52 16.47 -11.79
C ASP A 2 54.04 16.27 -12.10
N ARG A 3 53.73 15.17 -12.78
CA ARG A 3 52.38 14.80 -13.24
C ARG A 3 51.33 14.83 -12.14
N LEU A 4 51.75 14.72 -10.88
CA LEU A 4 50.91 14.77 -9.68
C LEU A 4 50.39 16.19 -9.38
N ASP A 5 51.20 17.24 -9.59
CA ASP A 5 50.75 18.63 -9.41
C ASP A 5 49.66 18.99 -10.43
N ARG A 6 49.75 18.45 -11.65
CA ARG A 6 48.75 18.70 -12.70
C ARG A 6 47.39 18.10 -12.35
N ILE A 7 47.37 16.91 -11.74
CA ILE A 7 46.13 16.24 -11.32
C ILE A 7 45.51 16.99 -10.13
N PHE A 8 46.33 17.47 -9.20
CA PHE A 8 45.84 18.21 -8.04
C PHE A 8 45.26 19.58 -8.43
N GLN A 9 45.90 20.26 -9.39
CA GLN A 9 45.45 21.55 -9.91
C GLN A 9 44.19 21.41 -10.80
N GLU A 10 44.06 20.31 -11.54
CA GLU A 10 42.85 19.98 -12.30
C GLU A 10 41.66 19.63 -11.39
N ALA A 11 41.91 18.94 -10.26
CA ALA A 11 40.88 18.66 -9.25
C ALA A 11 40.39 19.94 -8.54
N GLN A 12 41.29 20.87 -8.21
CA GLN A 12 40.91 22.17 -7.62
C GLN A 12 40.10 23.03 -8.58
N ASN A 13 40.47 23.07 -9.86
CA ASN A 13 39.73 23.84 -10.86
C ASN A 13 38.34 23.26 -11.15
N ARG A 14 38.16 21.94 -11.02
CA ARG A 14 36.84 21.31 -11.19
C ARG A 14 35.91 21.61 -10.01
N ALA A 15 36.42 21.59 -8.78
CA ALA A 15 35.64 21.92 -7.58
C ALA A 15 35.19 23.40 -7.58
N ALA A 16 35.98 24.32 -8.14
CA ALA A 16 35.62 25.74 -8.22
C ALA A 16 34.52 26.06 -9.25
N SER A 17 34.22 25.15 -10.19
CA SER A 17 33.25 25.37 -11.26
C SER A 17 31.81 24.94 -10.93
N GLU A 18 31.59 24.21 -9.83
CA GLU A 18 30.27 23.66 -9.47
C GLU A 18 29.47 24.52 -8.48
N ASP A 19 30.05 25.57 -7.88
CA ASP A 19 29.41 26.37 -6.82
C ASP A 19 29.00 27.81 -7.21
N GLY A 20 29.04 28.14 -8.52
CA GLY A 20 28.89 29.53 -9.00
C GLY A 20 27.66 29.88 -9.85
N GLY A 21 26.64 29.01 -9.93
CA GLY A 21 25.45 29.24 -10.77
C GLY A 21 24.27 29.89 -10.01
N PRO A 22 23.59 30.92 -10.55
CA PRO A 22 22.57 31.69 -9.84
C PRO A 22 21.32 30.85 -9.56
N LYS A 23 21.19 30.34 -8.33
CA LYS A 23 19.99 29.63 -7.83
C LYS A 23 18.72 30.50 -7.75
N ARG A 24 18.75 31.77 -8.18
CA ARG A 24 17.58 32.67 -8.23
C ARG A 24 16.69 32.54 -9.47
N GLY A 25 17.07 31.75 -10.46
CA GLY A 25 16.27 31.60 -11.70
C GLY A 25 15.23 30.48 -11.69
N LEU A 26 15.45 29.41 -10.91
CA LEU A 26 14.59 28.22 -10.96
C LEU A 26 13.30 28.40 -10.14
N GLU A 27 13.39 29.11 -9.01
CA GLU A 27 12.24 29.40 -8.15
C GLU A 27 11.25 30.35 -8.84
N ALA A 28 11.76 31.30 -9.64
CA ALA A 28 10.93 32.22 -10.45
C ALA A 28 10.28 31.55 -11.68
N ALA A 29 10.81 30.42 -12.14
CA ALA A 29 10.23 29.66 -13.26
C ALA A 29 9.07 28.76 -12.78
N LEU A 30 9.18 28.14 -11.61
CA LEU A 30 8.12 27.30 -11.03
C LEU A 30 6.93 28.13 -10.49
N ALA A 31 7.16 29.39 -10.09
CA ALA A 31 6.08 30.31 -9.73
C ALA A 31 5.22 30.74 -10.94
N ARG A 32 5.76 30.73 -12.16
CA ARG A 32 5.06 31.24 -13.36
C ARG A 32 3.96 30.32 -13.88
N ASP A 33 4.09 29.00 -13.77
CA ASP A 33 3.07 28.08 -14.28
C ASP A 33 1.81 28.00 -13.39
N GLY A 34 1.91 28.35 -12.10
CA GLY A 34 0.77 28.34 -11.17
C GLY A 34 -0.09 29.62 -11.20
N GLU A 35 0.54 30.78 -11.42
CA GLU A 35 -0.13 32.09 -11.34
C GLU A 35 -0.98 32.40 -12.58
N ASP A 36 -0.59 31.85 -13.73
CA ASP A 36 -1.36 31.93 -14.98
C ASP A 36 -2.64 31.08 -14.93
N ASP A 37 -2.64 29.93 -14.24
CA ASP A 37 -3.84 29.07 -14.13
C ASP A 37 -4.90 29.72 -13.23
N ALA A 38 -4.50 30.33 -12.12
CA ALA A 38 -5.41 31.05 -11.23
C ALA A 38 -6.06 32.26 -11.92
N SER A 39 -5.27 33.02 -12.69
CA SER A 39 -5.74 34.18 -13.45
C SER A 39 -6.69 33.78 -14.59
N LYS A 40 -6.38 32.70 -15.33
CA LYS A 40 -7.28 32.13 -16.35
C LYS A 40 -8.56 31.58 -15.72
N ARG A 41 -8.46 30.87 -14.60
CA ARG A 41 -9.63 30.39 -13.84
C ARG A 41 -10.54 31.55 -13.42
N ALA A 42 -9.96 32.68 -12.99
CA ALA A 42 -10.73 33.87 -12.62
C ALA A 42 -11.49 34.50 -13.80
N ALA A 43 -10.94 34.40 -15.01
CA ALA A 43 -11.56 34.89 -16.24
C ALA A 43 -12.66 33.95 -16.79
N MET A 44 -12.60 32.64 -16.50
CA MET A 44 -13.63 31.68 -16.93
C MET A 44 -14.93 31.85 -16.15
N SER A 45 -16.05 31.55 -16.81
CA SER A 45 -17.37 31.46 -16.16
C SER A 45 -17.32 30.45 -15.02
N VAL A 46 -18.13 30.68 -13.98
CA VAL A 46 -18.25 29.74 -12.85
C VAL A 46 -18.68 28.36 -13.34
N ALA A 47 -19.56 28.29 -14.35
CA ALA A 47 -20.01 27.02 -14.93
C ALA A 47 -18.85 26.25 -15.58
N ASP A 48 -18.04 26.91 -16.40
CA ASP A 48 -16.90 26.29 -17.08
C ASP A 48 -15.83 25.82 -16.10
N ARG A 49 -15.61 26.59 -15.03
CA ARG A 49 -14.67 26.22 -13.96
C ARG A 49 -15.09 24.90 -13.30
N VAL A 50 -16.39 24.77 -12.97
CA VAL A 50 -16.94 23.53 -12.37
C VAL A 50 -16.81 22.36 -13.32
N LEU A 51 -17.06 22.55 -14.62
CA LEU A 51 -16.89 21.49 -15.62
C LEU A 51 -15.43 21.04 -15.73
N ALA A 52 -14.48 21.98 -15.83
CA ALA A 52 -13.05 21.68 -15.90
C ALA A 52 -12.52 21.00 -14.62
N ASP A 53 -12.96 21.45 -13.44
CA ASP A 53 -12.61 20.80 -12.17
C ASP A 53 -13.18 19.38 -12.09
N TYR A 54 -14.40 19.16 -12.57
CA TYR A 54 -15.03 17.84 -12.59
C TYR A 54 -14.30 16.87 -13.53
N GLU A 55 -13.87 17.33 -14.71
CA GLU A 55 -13.09 16.53 -15.66
C GLU A 55 -11.73 16.11 -15.11
N ARG A 56 -11.12 16.95 -14.27
CA ARG A 56 -9.92 16.61 -13.50
C ARG A 56 -10.17 15.63 -12.36
N GLY A 57 -11.44 15.38 -12.02
CA GLY A 57 -11.81 14.60 -10.83
C GLY A 57 -11.66 15.37 -9.52
N ASP A 58 -11.56 16.70 -9.58
CA ASP A 58 -11.43 17.57 -8.41
C ASP A 58 -12.79 18.00 -7.85
N TYR A 59 -13.41 17.13 -7.06
CA TYR A 59 -14.69 17.42 -6.43
C TYR A 59 -14.58 18.55 -5.38
N PHE A 60 -13.38 18.81 -4.84
CA PHE A 60 -13.16 19.83 -3.82
C PHE A 60 -13.19 21.23 -4.44
N SER A 61 -12.45 21.42 -5.53
CA SER A 61 -12.43 22.67 -6.30
C SER A 61 -13.79 22.97 -6.94
N CYS A 62 -14.51 21.95 -7.42
CA CYS A 62 -15.89 22.10 -7.93
C CYS A 62 -16.82 22.81 -6.93
N LEU A 63 -16.68 22.52 -5.64
CA LEU A 63 -17.50 23.07 -4.56
C LEU A 63 -16.90 24.34 -3.94
N GLY A 64 -15.68 24.71 -4.33
CA GLY A 64 -14.90 25.77 -3.67
C GLY A 64 -14.61 25.44 -2.20
N LEU A 65 -14.32 24.17 -1.93
CA LEU A 65 -13.84 23.68 -0.64
C LEU A 65 -12.31 23.73 -0.59
N PRO A 66 -11.70 23.80 0.62
CA PRO A 66 -10.26 23.73 0.74
C PRO A 66 -9.76 22.36 0.24
N PRO A 67 -8.64 22.34 -0.51
CA PRO A 67 -8.04 21.09 -0.96
C PRO A 67 -7.61 20.24 0.25
N PRO A 68 -7.71 18.90 0.16
CA PRO A 68 -7.20 18.03 1.21
C PRO A 68 -5.68 18.12 1.27
N ASP A 69 -5.14 18.02 2.48
CA ASP A 69 -3.69 17.96 2.69
C ASP A 69 -3.25 16.51 2.94
N CYS A 70 -1.95 16.27 2.88
CA CYS A 70 -1.34 14.98 3.21
C CYS A 70 -0.44 15.10 4.46
N ASP A 71 -0.52 14.12 5.35
CA ASP A 71 0.43 14.00 6.46
C ASP A 71 1.83 13.55 5.97
N ASP A 72 2.82 13.57 6.86
CA ASP A 72 4.19 13.10 6.59
C ASP A 72 4.27 11.63 6.13
N ALA A 73 3.24 10.84 6.44
CA ALA A 73 3.11 9.44 6.05
C ALA A 73 2.28 9.25 4.76
N GLY A 74 1.94 10.34 4.06
CA GLY A 74 1.17 10.33 2.81
C GLY A 74 -0.33 10.03 3.00
N ARG A 75 -0.86 10.10 4.22
CA ARG A 75 -2.28 9.87 4.48
C ARG A 75 -3.08 11.13 4.17
N PRO A 76 -4.23 11.02 3.49
CA PRO A 76 -5.11 12.16 3.28
C PRO A 76 -5.67 12.65 4.62
N VAL A 77 -5.53 13.94 4.88
CA VAL A 77 -6.13 14.66 6.00
C VAL A 77 -7.08 15.72 5.45
N TRP A 78 -8.35 15.65 5.85
CA TRP A 78 -9.38 16.59 5.40
C TRP A 78 -10.41 16.84 6.51
N ASP A 79 -10.37 18.05 7.07
CA ASP A 79 -11.17 18.41 8.27
C ASP A 79 -12.58 18.93 7.94
N VAL A 80 -13.00 18.85 6.68
CA VAL A 80 -14.28 19.41 6.23
C VAL A 80 -15.42 18.44 6.57
N THR A 81 -16.40 18.94 7.34
CA THR A 81 -17.59 18.17 7.71
C THR A 81 -18.66 18.16 6.62
N ASP A 82 -19.55 17.16 6.64
CA ASP A 82 -20.67 17.04 5.68
C ASP A 82 -21.60 18.26 5.68
N ALA A 83 -21.69 18.95 6.83
CA ALA A 83 -22.43 20.21 6.96
C ALA A 83 -21.77 21.33 6.15
N ALA A 84 -20.44 21.41 6.15
CA ALA A 84 -19.68 22.35 5.33
C ALA A 84 -19.81 22.03 3.84
N ILE A 85 -19.77 20.75 3.46
CA ILE A 85 -20.04 20.30 2.07
C ILE A 85 -21.43 20.76 1.62
N SER A 86 -22.44 20.55 2.44
CA SER A 86 -23.83 20.94 2.13
C SER A 86 -23.99 22.47 2.03
N LYS A 87 -23.26 23.23 2.84
CA LYS A 87 -23.21 24.70 2.76
C LYS A 87 -22.53 25.18 1.47
N ALA A 88 -21.40 24.58 1.11
CA ALA A 88 -20.67 24.88 -0.12
C ALA A 88 -21.51 24.58 -1.36
N TYR A 89 -22.18 23.42 -1.38
CA TYR A 89 -23.11 23.04 -2.45
C TYR A 89 -24.21 24.08 -2.66
N ARG A 90 -24.90 24.50 -1.59
CA ARG A 90 -25.97 25.52 -1.71
C ARG A 90 -25.46 26.85 -2.28
N ARG A 91 -24.23 27.24 -1.94
CA ARG A 91 -23.62 28.47 -2.47
C ARG A 91 -23.27 28.32 -3.95
N ALA A 92 -22.64 27.20 -4.32
CA ALA A 92 -22.24 26.92 -5.69
C ALA A 92 -23.46 26.72 -6.61
N SER A 93 -24.50 26.02 -6.14
CA SER A 93 -25.71 25.74 -6.90
C SER A 93 -26.47 27.01 -7.28
N LEU A 94 -26.51 28.03 -6.41
CA LEU A 94 -27.08 29.34 -6.72
C LEU A 94 -26.31 30.09 -7.82
N ALA A 95 -25.00 29.86 -7.94
CA ALA A 95 -24.15 30.50 -8.94
C ALA A 95 -24.26 29.82 -10.31
N VAL A 96 -24.50 28.51 -10.36
CA VAL A 96 -24.63 27.73 -11.62
C VAL A 96 -26.07 27.34 -11.94
N HIS A 97 -27.07 27.90 -11.25
CA HIS A 97 -28.47 27.53 -11.44
C HIS A 97 -28.96 27.86 -12.86
N PRO A 98 -29.61 26.93 -13.58
CA PRO A 98 -30.02 27.14 -14.97
C PRO A 98 -31.09 28.24 -15.15
N ASP A 99 -31.86 28.55 -14.09
CA ASP A 99 -32.84 29.65 -14.10
C ASP A 99 -32.17 31.03 -14.17
N LYS A 100 -31.04 31.20 -13.47
CA LYS A 100 -30.31 32.48 -13.44
C LYS A 100 -29.36 32.63 -14.63
N ASN A 101 -28.78 31.51 -15.05
CA ASN A 101 -27.82 31.45 -16.15
C ASN A 101 -28.36 30.45 -17.19
N PRO A 102 -29.13 30.90 -18.19
CA PRO A 102 -29.74 30.03 -19.20
C PRO A 102 -28.73 29.56 -20.27
N THR A 103 -27.51 29.24 -19.87
CA THR A 103 -26.50 28.64 -20.75
C THR A 103 -26.60 27.11 -20.68
N PRO A 104 -26.37 26.39 -21.79
CA PRO A 104 -26.35 24.92 -21.77
C PRO A 104 -25.27 24.37 -20.83
N GLU A 105 -24.17 25.10 -20.68
CA GLU A 105 -23.06 24.79 -19.76
C GLU A 105 -23.48 24.90 -18.30
N ALA A 106 -24.31 25.87 -17.91
CA ALA A 106 -24.78 26.00 -16.53
C ALA A 106 -25.59 24.78 -16.09
N LYS A 107 -26.45 24.26 -16.97
CA LYS A 107 -27.20 23.02 -16.70
C LYS A 107 -26.25 21.83 -16.51
N ALA A 108 -25.29 21.66 -17.43
CA ALA A 108 -24.31 20.59 -17.32
C ALA A 108 -23.46 20.71 -16.04
N ALA A 109 -22.99 21.92 -15.72
CA ALA A 109 -22.23 22.21 -14.51
C ALA A 109 -23.04 21.92 -13.24
N PHE A 110 -24.32 22.27 -13.21
CA PHE A 110 -25.22 21.97 -12.09
C PHE A 110 -25.39 20.46 -11.89
N ASP A 111 -25.54 19.69 -12.96
CA ASP A 111 -25.63 18.22 -12.89
C ASP A 111 -24.32 17.60 -12.39
N LYS A 112 -23.16 18.10 -12.85
CA LYS A 112 -21.83 17.67 -12.36
C LYS A 112 -21.59 18.03 -10.90
N LEU A 113 -22.03 19.22 -10.48
CA LEU A 113 -21.97 19.66 -9.09
C LEU A 113 -22.78 18.73 -8.18
N ASN A 114 -23.95 18.26 -8.64
CA ASN A 114 -24.74 17.27 -7.93
C ASN A 114 -24.02 15.92 -7.81
N ASP A 115 -23.40 15.41 -8.87
CA ASP A 115 -22.64 14.16 -8.76
C ASP A 115 -21.43 14.30 -7.84
N ALA A 116 -20.72 15.43 -7.88
CA ALA A 116 -19.59 15.70 -6.98
C ALA A 116 -20.00 15.64 -5.50
N VAL A 117 -21.15 16.22 -5.12
CA VAL A 117 -21.66 16.13 -3.75
C VAL A 117 -22.06 14.71 -3.38
N ARG A 118 -22.65 13.95 -4.32
CA ARG A 118 -22.98 12.53 -4.08
C ARG A 118 -21.72 11.70 -3.88
N ALA A 119 -20.67 11.95 -4.66
CA ALA A 119 -19.37 11.30 -4.54
C ALA A 119 -18.69 11.62 -3.19
N LEU A 120 -18.77 12.87 -2.73
CA LEU A 120 -18.19 13.26 -1.43
C LEU A 120 -19.00 12.79 -0.22
N ARG A 121 -20.28 12.43 -0.39
CA ARG A 121 -21.10 11.85 0.68
C ARG A 121 -20.95 10.34 0.81
N ASP A 122 -20.51 9.67 -0.25
CA ASP A 122 -20.19 8.25 -0.24
C ASP A 122 -18.77 8.05 0.31
N ASP A 123 -18.65 7.31 1.41
CA ASP A 123 -17.36 7.09 2.08
C ASP A 123 -16.32 6.44 1.16
N VAL A 124 -16.74 5.56 0.25
CA VAL A 124 -15.84 4.85 -0.66
C VAL A 124 -15.31 5.81 -1.72
N ARG A 125 -16.20 6.51 -2.43
CA ARG A 125 -15.83 7.48 -3.47
C ARG A 125 -15.08 8.68 -2.88
N ARG A 126 -15.47 9.15 -1.68
CA ARG A 126 -14.75 10.17 -0.93
C ARG A 126 -13.34 9.72 -0.61
N GLY A 127 -13.16 8.50 -0.09
CA GLY A 127 -11.85 7.95 0.22
C GLY A 127 -10.95 7.84 -1.00
N GLU A 128 -11.49 7.45 -2.15
CA GLU A 128 -10.75 7.42 -3.42
C GLU A 128 -10.31 8.82 -3.87
N ALA A 129 -11.23 9.79 -3.88
CA ALA A 129 -10.91 11.18 -4.25
C ALA A 129 -9.87 11.79 -3.30
N LEU A 130 -9.95 11.51 -2.00
CA LEU A 130 -8.96 11.97 -1.03
C LEU A 130 -7.59 11.34 -1.27
N ARG A 131 -7.53 10.04 -1.60
CA ARG A 131 -6.26 9.35 -1.90
C ARG A 131 -5.59 9.90 -3.15
N THR A 132 -6.32 10.10 -4.24
CA THR A 132 -5.72 10.63 -5.48
C THR A 132 -5.15 12.03 -5.29
N PHE A 133 -5.86 12.89 -4.54
CA PHE A 133 -5.35 14.22 -4.20
C PHE A 133 -4.15 14.18 -3.26
N ALA A 134 -4.21 13.36 -2.21
CA ALA A 134 -3.10 13.20 -1.29
C ALA A 134 -1.85 12.66 -1.98
N ASP A 135 -1.98 11.76 -2.95
CA ASP A 135 -0.85 11.26 -3.74
C ASP A 135 -0.19 12.36 -4.56
N VAL A 136 -0.99 13.26 -5.17
CA VAL A 136 -0.47 14.39 -5.94
C VAL A 136 0.19 15.41 -5.00
N ALA A 137 -0.47 15.78 -3.91
CA ALA A 137 0.06 16.70 -2.91
C ALA A 137 1.35 16.16 -2.28
N PHE A 138 1.40 14.86 -1.97
CA PHE A 138 2.56 14.20 -1.41
C PHE A 138 3.72 14.14 -2.40
N LYS A 139 3.45 13.89 -3.69
CA LYS A 139 4.48 13.96 -4.74
C LYS A 139 5.06 15.36 -4.87
N GLU A 140 4.24 16.40 -4.80
CA GLU A 140 4.70 17.79 -4.79
C GLU A 140 5.54 18.08 -3.54
N LYS A 141 5.11 17.67 -2.34
CA LYS A 141 5.91 17.80 -1.12
C LYS A 141 7.24 17.03 -1.21
N CYS A 142 7.25 15.86 -1.84
CA CYS A 142 8.48 15.07 -2.06
C CYS A 142 9.41 15.71 -3.09
N ARG A 143 8.87 16.40 -4.10
CA ARG A 143 9.68 17.20 -5.04
C ARG A 143 10.36 18.36 -4.31
N ALA A 144 9.65 19.01 -3.39
CA ALA A 144 10.21 20.08 -2.57
C ALA A 144 11.24 19.55 -1.55
N ASN A 145 10.97 18.40 -0.92
CA ASN A 145 11.80 17.82 0.12
C ASN A 145 12.06 16.32 -0.16
N PRO A 146 13.19 15.97 -0.81
CA PRO A 146 13.50 14.57 -1.14
C PRO A 146 13.71 13.68 0.09
N GLU A 147 14.05 14.26 1.25
CA GLU A 147 14.19 13.52 2.51
C GLU A 147 12.87 12.92 3.01
N LEU A 148 11.74 13.59 2.74
CA LEU A 148 10.42 13.07 3.11
C LEU A 148 10.11 11.76 2.37
N MET A 149 10.52 11.65 1.11
CA MET A 149 10.35 10.41 0.34
C MET A 149 11.16 9.26 0.94
N ALA A 150 12.41 9.52 1.36
CA ALA A 150 13.25 8.51 2.00
C ALA A 150 12.67 8.07 3.36
N LYS A 151 12.15 9.02 4.15
CA LYS A 151 11.49 8.75 5.43
C LYS A 151 10.20 7.94 5.25
N ALA A 152 9.33 8.34 4.32
CA ALA A 152 8.11 7.63 4.01
C ALA A 152 8.38 6.20 3.51
N ARG A 153 9.39 6.01 2.66
CA ARG A 153 9.82 4.69 2.20
C ARG A 153 10.33 3.82 3.35
N LYS A 154 11.13 4.38 4.26
CA LYS A 154 11.62 3.68 5.46
C LYS A 154 10.48 3.30 6.40
N ASP A 155 9.49 4.18 6.57
CA ASP A 155 8.31 3.88 7.37
C ASP A 155 7.42 2.81 6.73
N GLN A 156 7.29 2.81 5.39
CA GLN A 156 6.60 1.76 4.67
C GLN A 156 7.32 0.42 4.82
N GLU A 157 8.64 0.39 4.62
CA GLU A 157 9.46 -0.83 4.79
C GLU A 157 9.34 -1.38 6.22
N ARG A 158 9.31 -0.52 7.24
CA ARG A 158 9.10 -0.93 8.63
C ARG A 158 7.73 -1.58 8.85
N ARG A 159 6.67 -1.07 8.21
CA ARG A 159 5.33 -1.66 8.30
C ARG A 159 5.27 -2.99 7.57
N ASP A 160 5.77 -3.04 6.34
CA ASP A 160 5.81 -4.26 5.54
C ASP A 160 6.61 -5.37 6.25
N ALA A 161 7.72 -5.02 6.89
CA ALA A 161 8.51 -5.94 7.72
C ALA A 161 7.73 -6.46 8.94
N ALA A 162 6.94 -5.60 9.60
CA ALA A 162 6.10 -5.99 10.73
C ALA A 162 4.96 -6.93 10.30
N ASP A 163 4.31 -6.62 9.18
CA ASP A 163 3.22 -7.41 8.61
C ASP A 163 3.72 -8.78 8.12
N TYR A 164 4.89 -8.79 7.45
CA TYR A 164 5.55 -10.02 7.05
C TYR A 164 5.94 -10.88 8.26
N GLY A 165 6.49 -10.26 9.32
CA GLY A 165 6.79 -10.94 10.57
C GLY A 165 5.54 -11.52 11.25
N ALA A 166 4.40 -10.82 11.19
CA ALA A 166 3.13 -11.32 11.70
C ALA A 166 2.61 -12.51 10.89
N ALA A 167 2.71 -12.46 9.56
CA ALA A 167 2.35 -13.56 8.67
C ALA A 167 3.18 -14.82 8.93
N ILE A 168 4.50 -14.67 9.13
CA ILE A 168 5.38 -15.80 9.50
C ILE A 168 4.94 -16.43 10.83
N ARG A 169 4.67 -15.62 11.86
CA ARG A 169 4.22 -16.13 13.16
C ARG A 169 2.88 -16.86 13.04
N ALA A 170 1.94 -16.32 12.27
CA ALA A 170 0.65 -16.98 12.01
C ALA A 170 0.84 -18.32 11.29
N GLN A 171 1.74 -18.38 10.30
CA GLN A 171 2.06 -19.62 9.60
C GLN A 171 2.69 -20.67 10.52
N GLN A 172 3.61 -20.26 11.40
CA GLN A 172 4.24 -21.15 12.38
C GLN A 172 3.24 -21.67 13.40
N ALA A 173 2.35 -20.80 13.92
CA ALA A 173 1.28 -21.20 14.83
C ALA A 173 0.35 -22.23 14.18
N GLN A 174 -0.03 -22.00 12.91
CA GLN A 174 -0.87 -22.93 12.16
C GLN A 174 -0.16 -24.28 11.92
N GLN A 175 1.15 -24.28 11.67
CA GLN A 175 1.92 -25.53 11.53
C GLN A 175 1.99 -26.30 12.85
N LEU A 176 2.22 -25.62 13.97
CA LEU A 176 2.22 -26.24 15.30
C LEU A 176 0.85 -26.80 15.66
N GLU A 177 -0.23 -26.06 15.42
CA GLU A 177 -1.61 -26.51 15.65
C GLU A 177 -1.93 -27.77 14.82
N ARG A 178 -1.58 -27.79 13.53
CA ARG A 178 -1.73 -28.97 12.67
C ARG A 178 -0.93 -30.16 13.18
N ALA A 179 0.28 -29.93 13.69
CA ALA A 179 1.10 -31.00 14.28
C ALA A 179 0.49 -31.54 15.57
N MET A 180 -0.04 -30.67 16.45
CA MET A 180 -0.73 -31.07 17.69
C MET A 180 -2.00 -31.86 17.37
N ALA A 181 -2.86 -31.38 16.47
CA ALA A 181 -4.07 -32.08 16.05
C ALA A 181 -3.75 -33.45 15.42
N ARG A 182 -2.64 -33.57 14.68
CA ARG A 182 -2.19 -34.87 14.14
C ARG A 182 -1.73 -35.80 15.26
N ARG A 183 -0.98 -35.31 16.24
CA ARG A 183 -0.55 -36.11 17.41
C ARG A 183 -1.76 -36.59 18.23
N GLU A 184 -2.74 -35.71 18.45
CA GLU A 184 -3.96 -36.05 19.16
C GLU A 184 -4.78 -37.12 18.42
N LYS A 185 -4.95 -37.00 17.09
CA LYS A 185 -5.62 -38.02 16.28
C LYS A 185 -4.92 -39.38 16.35
N VAL A 186 -3.59 -39.41 16.29
CA VAL A 186 -2.81 -40.65 16.43
C VAL A 186 -2.98 -41.25 17.82
N HIS A 187 -2.91 -40.42 18.88
CA HIS A 187 -3.09 -40.87 20.25
C HIS A 187 -4.51 -41.41 20.50
N ALA A 188 -5.54 -40.74 19.99
CA ALA A 188 -6.92 -41.20 20.05
C ALA A 188 -7.12 -42.53 19.30
N ALA A 189 -6.49 -42.72 18.14
CA ALA A 189 -6.53 -43.98 17.40
C ALA A 189 -5.83 -45.13 18.16
N LEU A 190 -4.70 -44.86 18.82
CA LEU A 190 -4.01 -45.84 19.66
C LEU A 190 -4.85 -46.23 20.88
N ARG A 191 -5.50 -45.27 21.55
CA ARG A 191 -6.42 -45.55 22.67
C ARG A 191 -7.58 -46.46 22.26
N ARG A 192 -8.16 -46.24 21.07
CA ARG A 192 -9.22 -47.11 20.53
C ARG A 192 -8.73 -48.53 20.22
N ARG A 193 -7.49 -48.69 19.77
CA ARG A 193 -6.89 -50.01 19.54
C ARG A 193 -6.63 -50.77 20.84
N ARG A 194 -6.23 -50.08 21.91
CA ARG A 194 -5.94 -50.72 23.21
C ARG A 194 -7.22 -51.02 24.01
N GLY A 195 -8.22 -50.14 23.97
CA GLY A 195 -9.48 -50.32 24.68
C GLY A 195 -10.51 -51.23 23.97
N GLY A 196 -10.14 -51.85 22.85
CA GLY A 196 -11.00 -52.80 22.13
C GLY A 196 -10.90 -54.24 22.63
N ASP A 197 -9.90 -54.56 23.46
CA ASP A 197 -9.61 -55.94 23.92
C ASP A 197 -9.73 -56.13 25.45
N ASP A 198 -10.04 -55.09 26.23
CA ASP A 198 -10.08 -55.15 27.70
C ASP A 198 -11.53 -55.05 28.25
N ASP A 199 -12.33 -56.10 28.01
CA ASP A 199 -13.46 -56.50 28.88
C ASP A 199 -13.10 -57.78 29.67
N ALA A 200 -11.83 -57.99 29.98
CA ALA A 200 -11.45 -59.03 30.93
C ALA A 200 -10.06 -58.78 31.53
N SER A 201 -10.06 -58.44 32.83
CA SER A 201 -8.94 -58.64 33.76
C SER A 201 -7.75 -57.67 33.55
N SER A 202 -7.12 -57.03 34.51
CA SER A 202 -7.18 -56.93 35.95
C SER A 202 -5.94 -56.09 36.30
N SER A 203 -6.07 -55.25 37.32
CA SER A 203 -5.04 -54.90 38.31
C SER A 203 -3.67 -54.34 37.86
N ASP A 204 -3.36 -53.22 38.50
CA ASP A 204 -2.08 -53.01 39.22
C ASP A 204 -0.90 -52.42 38.44
N ALA A 205 -0.32 -51.39 39.08
CA ALA A 205 1.05 -50.87 38.93
C ALA A 205 1.51 -50.45 37.50
N SER A 206 2.00 -49.25 37.23
CA SER A 206 2.86 -48.38 38.04
C SER A 206 2.75 -46.95 37.54
N THR A 207 2.68 -46.03 38.48
CA THR A 207 3.42 -44.78 38.41
C THR A 207 4.92 -45.11 38.31
N ASP A 208 5.47 -45.17 37.11
CA ASP A 208 6.92 -45.26 36.89
C ASP A 208 7.35 -44.13 35.96
N GLY A 209 8.35 -43.38 36.42
CA GLY A 209 8.80 -42.14 35.82
C GLY A 209 9.57 -42.37 34.54
N ASP A 210 9.27 -41.55 33.54
CA ASP A 210 10.18 -41.30 32.42
C ASP A 210 10.56 -39.81 32.47
N SER A 211 11.40 -39.52 33.46
CA SER A 211 12.37 -38.44 33.42
C SER A 211 13.53 -38.94 32.57
N ASP A 212 13.61 -38.55 31.30
CA ASP A 212 14.82 -38.46 30.46
C ASP A 212 14.34 -38.02 29.05
N ASP A 213 14.58 -36.81 28.55
CA ASP A 213 15.84 -36.46 27.90
C ASP A 213 15.91 -34.92 27.77
N ALA A 214 16.50 -34.31 28.78
CA ALA A 214 16.95 -32.93 28.76
C ALA A 214 18.48 -32.92 28.89
N ALA A 215 19.21 -33.53 27.95
CA ALA A 215 20.66 -33.39 27.87
C ALA A 215 21.21 -33.89 26.51
N ARG A 216 21.01 -33.12 25.44
CA ARG A 216 21.91 -33.21 24.27
C ARG A 216 22.96 -32.11 24.34
N GLU A 217 23.80 -32.23 25.36
CA GLU A 217 25.13 -31.64 25.44
C GLU A 217 26.01 -32.38 24.42
N VAL A 218 26.38 -31.71 23.34
CA VAL A 218 27.46 -32.14 22.44
C VAL A 218 28.53 -31.07 22.52
N ASP A 219 29.37 -31.23 23.53
CA ASP A 219 30.69 -30.64 23.60
C ASP A 219 31.71 -31.76 23.33
N ALA A 220 32.35 -31.74 22.15
CA ALA A 220 33.61 -32.44 21.88
C ALA A 220 34.26 -31.88 20.60
N GLU A 221 34.90 -30.74 20.79
CA GLU A 221 36.30 -30.47 20.45
C GLU A 221 36.92 -30.85 19.08
N LYS A 222 37.68 -29.84 18.61
CA LYS A 222 38.94 -29.89 17.84
C LYS A 222 38.88 -30.19 16.33
N LYS A 223 38.89 -29.11 15.55
CA LYS A 223 40.05 -28.82 14.68
C LYS A 223 40.45 -27.34 14.73
N LYS A 224 41.61 -27.12 15.36
CA LYS A 224 42.46 -25.92 15.32
C LYS A 224 42.76 -25.47 13.88
N LYS A 225 42.59 -24.17 13.61
CA LYS A 225 43.50 -23.32 12.81
C LYS A 225 43.15 -21.85 13.07
N LYS A 226 43.65 -21.22 14.15
CA LYS A 226 44.91 -20.45 14.28
C LYS A 226 45.17 -19.42 13.16
N LYS A 227 44.82 -18.16 13.43
CA LYS A 227 45.45 -16.85 13.10
C LYS A 227 44.33 -15.79 12.98
N GLY A 228 44.29 -14.64 13.63
CA GLY A 228 45.07 -13.92 14.66
C GLY A 228 44.17 -12.72 15.05
N GLU A 229 43.95 -12.42 16.32
CA GLU A 229 44.72 -11.51 17.20
C GLU A 229 45.00 -10.09 16.68
N GLY A 230 44.56 -9.12 17.50
CA GLY A 230 44.74 -7.67 17.42
C GLY A 230 43.40 -6.97 17.70
N SER A 231 42.89 -6.82 18.94
CA SER A 231 43.43 -6.08 20.11
C SER A 231 43.85 -4.64 19.79
N GLY A 232 43.10 -3.69 20.35
CA GLY A 232 43.42 -2.26 20.36
C GLY A 232 42.21 -1.39 20.69
N GLY A 233 41.97 -1.17 21.99
CA GLY A 233 40.97 -0.21 22.48
C GLY A 233 41.38 1.24 22.24
N GLY A 234 40.41 2.16 22.32
CA GLY A 234 40.67 3.60 22.21
C GLY A 234 39.42 4.45 22.26
N ARG A 235 39.07 4.91 23.46
CA ARG A 235 38.15 6.00 23.77
C ARG A 235 38.69 7.32 23.21
N VAL A 236 37.91 8.06 22.40
CA VAL A 236 37.92 9.53 22.38
C VAL A 236 36.69 10.08 21.64
N GLU A 237 36.04 11.07 22.25
CA GLU A 237 35.25 12.09 21.57
C GLU A 237 36.08 12.75 20.45
N ALA A 238 35.47 13.04 19.31
CA ALA A 238 35.54 14.35 18.65
C ALA A 238 34.80 14.31 17.30
N GLU A 239 34.40 15.50 16.88
CA GLU A 239 33.57 15.85 15.75
C GLU A 239 34.07 15.44 14.35
N ARG A 240 33.18 15.68 13.37
CA ARG A 240 33.42 16.00 11.94
C ARG A 240 33.66 14.83 10.98
N GLY A 241 32.81 14.83 9.94
CA GLY A 241 33.32 14.95 8.57
C GLY A 241 33.37 13.68 7.73
N ALA A 242 32.47 13.66 6.74
CA ALA A 242 32.73 13.30 5.34
C ALA A 242 33.25 11.89 4.95
N SER A 243 32.41 11.25 4.12
CA SER A 243 32.74 10.60 2.83
C SER A 243 33.69 9.39 2.78
N SER A 244 33.12 8.27 2.33
CA SER A 244 33.68 7.39 1.27
C SER A 244 32.55 6.43 0.83
N ALA A 245 31.99 6.54 -0.37
CA ALA A 245 32.54 6.03 -1.64
C ALA A 245 32.87 4.53 -1.59
N ALA A 246 31.91 3.69 -1.97
CA ALA A 246 32.16 2.33 -2.43
C ALA A 246 31.32 2.08 -3.70
N ALA A 247 32.04 2.02 -4.81
CA ALA A 247 31.56 1.65 -6.12
C ALA A 247 31.19 0.16 -6.14
N VAL A 248 30.00 -0.17 -6.65
CA VAL A 248 29.71 -1.47 -7.25
C VAL A 248 29.13 -1.21 -8.62
N ALA A 249 30.00 -1.37 -9.61
CA ALA A 249 29.63 -1.58 -10.99
C ALA A 249 28.99 -2.96 -11.13
N ASN A 250 27.81 -3.03 -11.74
CA ASN A 250 27.38 -4.25 -12.41
C ASN A 250 26.66 -3.86 -13.70
N GLY A 251 27.39 -3.94 -14.79
CA GLY A 251 26.85 -3.91 -16.14
C GLY A 251 26.34 -5.29 -16.54
N GLY A 252 25.40 -5.33 -17.48
CA GLY A 252 24.93 -6.60 -18.04
C GLY A 252 23.67 -6.45 -18.87
N GLY A 253 23.79 -5.79 -20.02
CA GLY A 253 22.79 -5.87 -21.08
C GLY A 253 22.67 -7.31 -21.59
N GLY A 254 21.44 -7.75 -21.81
CA GLY A 254 21.11 -9.07 -22.31
C GLY A 254 19.81 -9.05 -23.09
N ASP A 255 19.92 -8.67 -24.37
CA ASP A 255 18.95 -8.90 -25.44
C ASP A 255 18.44 -10.36 -25.42
N VAL A 256 17.19 -10.57 -25.01
CA VAL A 256 16.51 -11.86 -25.22
C VAL A 256 15.58 -11.73 -26.43
N LYS A 257 16.12 -12.18 -27.57
CA LYS A 257 15.38 -12.45 -28.80
C LYS A 257 14.23 -13.43 -28.55
N ARG A 258 13.05 -12.98 -28.97
CA ARG A 258 11.90 -13.72 -29.52
C ARG A 258 12.17 -15.22 -29.76
N ARG A 259 11.40 -16.08 -29.10
CA ARG A 259 11.00 -17.37 -29.65
C ARG A 259 9.47 -17.44 -29.69
N ARG A 260 8.92 -17.25 -30.88
CA ARG A 260 7.59 -17.74 -31.24
C ARG A 260 7.65 -19.27 -31.22
N PHE A 261 6.96 -19.90 -30.28
CA PHE A 261 6.54 -21.28 -30.42
C PHE A 261 5.02 -21.29 -30.66
N GLY A 262 4.66 -21.45 -31.93
CA GLY A 262 3.35 -21.96 -32.30
C GLY A 262 3.42 -23.49 -32.30
N VAL A 263 2.64 -24.11 -31.42
CA VAL A 263 2.17 -25.51 -31.45
C VAL A 263 0.85 -25.44 -30.68
N GLY A 264 -0.33 -25.76 -31.21
CA GLY A 264 -0.63 -26.87 -32.09
C GLY A 264 -1.24 -28.01 -31.28
N GLY A 265 -2.49 -27.86 -30.84
CA GLY A 265 -3.43 -28.98 -30.72
C GLY A 265 -3.67 -29.63 -29.35
N ARG A 266 -4.84 -30.31 -29.32
CA ARG A 266 -5.39 -31.27 -28.34
C ARG A 266 -6.19 -30.62 -27.20
N ARG A 267 -7.53 -30.57 -27.24
CA ARG A 267 -8.51 -31.66 -27.17
C ARG A 267 -8.15 -32.71 -26.09
N GLY A 268 -8.70 -32.49 -24.90
CA GLY A 268 -8.89 -33.43 -23.80
C GLY A 268 -9.71 -32.67 -22.74
N GLY A 269 -10.99 -32.91 -22.54
CA GLY A 269 -11.57 -34.21 -22.26
C GLY A 269 -11.36 -34.59 -20.78
N ILE A 270 -11.48 -33.63 -19.86
CA ILE A 270 -11.46 -33.91 -18.41
C ILE A 270 -12.84 -34.45 -18.05
N ARG A 271 -12.89 -35.77 -17.87
CA ARG A 271 -13.98 -36.47 -17.19
C ARG A 271 -13.97 -36.01 -15.74
N ALA A 272 -15.01 -35.29 -15.33
CA ALA A 272 -15.28 -35.03 -13.93
C ALA A 272 -15.54 -36.38 -13.25
N ALA A 273 -14.63 -36.75 -12.36
CA ALA A 273 -14.85 -37.85 -11.44
C ALA A 273 -15.91 -37.42 -10.42
N LYS A 274 -16.90 -38.29 -10.32
CA LYS A 274 -17.93 -38.44 -9.32
C LYS A 274 -17.38 -38.19 -7.89
N GLU A 275 -17.85 -37.13 -7.25
CA GLU A 275 -17.89 -37.02 -5.79
C GLU A 275 -19.36 -37.16 -5.40
N ASP A 276 -19.68 -38.35 -4.88
CA ASP A 276 -20.90 -38.61 -4.12
C ASP A 276 -20.79 -37.75 -2.84
N SER A 277 -21.60 -36.70 -2.75
CA SER A 277 -21.76 -35.90 -1.53
C SER A 277 -23.19 -36.06 -1.06
N ASP A 278 -23.29 -36.74 0.08
CA ASP A 278 -24.51 -37.10 0.79
C ASP A 278 -25.49 -35.94 0.97
N GLU A 279 -26.75 -36.32 0.80
CA GLU A 279 -27.97 -35.59 1.08
C GLU A 279 -28.10 -35.32 2.58
N ASP A 280 -28.08 -34.05 2.98
CA ASP A 280 -28.79 -33.58 4.18
C ASP A 280 -29.60 -32.33 3.83
N ASP A 281 -30.85 -32.61 3.50
CA ASP A 281 -31.92 -31.73 3.07
C ASP A 281 -32.51 -31.00 4.29
N GLY A 282 -31.94 -29.84 4.61
CA GLY A 282 -32.41 -28.94 5.66
C GLY A 282 -33.04 -27.67 5.08
N GLY A 283 -34.20 -27.80 4.45
CA GLY A 283 -34.94 -26.71 3.81
C GLY A 283 -35.25 -25.52 4.75
N LEU A 284 -34.57 -24.40 4.54
CA LEU A 284 -34.96 -23.09 5.06
C LEU A 284 -35.65 -22.28 3.95
N ALA A 285 -36.97 -22.18 4.11
CA ALA A 285 -37.90 -21.45 3.28
C ALA A 285 -37.42 -20.01 2.97
N ARG A 286 -37.24 -19.71 1.69
CA ARG A 286 -37.11 -18.33 1.21
C ARG A 286 -38.50 -17.71 1.06
N PRO A 287 -38.82 -16.59 1.72
CA PRO A 287 -40.08 -15.89 1.50
C PRO A 287 -40.12 -15.30 0.09
N VAL A 288 -41.18 -15.65 -0.64
CA VAL A 288 -41.54 -15.13 -1.96
C VAL A 288 -41.91 -13.65 -1.82
N LEU A 289 -41.08 -12.78 -2.41
CA LEU A 289 -41.35 -11.35 -2.48
C LEU A 289 -42.57 -11.09 -3.38
N GLY A 290 -43.56 -10.41 -2.78
CA GLY A 290 -44.88 -10.15 -3.34
C GLY A 290 -44.89 -9.35 -4.64
N ALA A 291 -45.87 -9.70 -5.48
CA ALA A 291 -46.21 -9.04 -6.72
C ALA A 291 -46.64 -7.57 -6.49
N LYS A 292 -46.02 -6.67 -7.25
CA LYS A 292 -46.31 -5.24 -7.26
C LYS A 292 -47.70 -4.97 -7.89
N LYS A 293 -48.58 -4.36 -7.10
CA LYS A 293 -49.92 -3.88 -7.47
C LYS A 293 -49.79 -2.69 -8.43
N LYS A 294 -50.45 -2.73 -9.59
CA LYS A 294 -50.49 -1.63 -10.56
C LYS A 294 -51.40 -0.48 -10.06
N PRO A 295 -51.06 0.80 -10.31
CA PRO A 295 -51.91 1.94 -9.93
C PRO A 295 -53.16 2.02 -10.81
N ARG A 296 -54.32 2.29 -10.19
CA ARG A 296 -55.58 2.61 -10.89
C ARG A 296 -55.55 4.09 -11.27
N PHE A 297 -55.65 4.36 -12.57
CA PHE A 297 -56.02 5.68 -13.09
C PHE A 297 -57.45 5.99 -12.66
N ILE A 298 -57.66 7.17 -12.08
CA ILE A 298 -58.98 7.78 -11.86
C ILE A 298 -59.14 8.80 -12.99
N MET A 299 -60.20 8.64 -13.78
CA MET A 299 -60.72 9.65 -14.72
C MET A 299 -61.53 10.69 -13.96
#